data_AF-A0A965DMV3-F1
#
_entry.id   AF-A0A965DMV3-F1
#
_cell.length_a   1.000
_cell.length_b   1.000
_cell.length_c   1.000
_cell.angle_alpha   90.00
_cell.angle_beta   90.00
_cell.angle_gamma   90.00
#
_symmetry.space_group_name_H-M   'P 1'
#
loop_
_entity.id
_entity.type
_entity.pdbx_description
1 polymer ?
#
loop_
_entity_poly.entity_id
_entity_poly.type
_entity_poly.pdbx_seq_one_letter_code
_entity_poly.pdbx_strand_id
1 'polypeptide(L)'
;MDACAAPGGKTLAMMDALPENCAGIANEIHPHRANILCENVTKWGLDNVAVCNNDTWMFRNLDAFFDLVLIDAPCSGEGMFRKDPNARSEWNVESVQKCAERQGVIINNLINSIKSGGYLIYATCTFNESENETQLQEILATGEFEVQPWIAPTGSIPGRNGIGHYFIPGRSRSEGLFIAVLKKKGSLESQSITLSPSSKESFSGLDINVLPHQEIVQQQKIAHLRSKILGLAMSRLKIPLRFLKSGIAVGELTSKGWVPMHDLAMTSCNLVGIECSKQEALMYLRGETFPIPPYPPGYYLIRYKEVNLGFIKHLGTRFNNLYPKTWRIRMHLK
;
A
#
# COMPACT_ATOMS: atom_id res chain seq x y z
N MET A 1 -5.52 6.00 6.13
CA MET A 1 -6.11 4.97 5.24
C MET A 1 -5.94 5.42 3.81
N ASP A 2 -5.53 4.51 2.92
CA ASP A 2 -5.72 4.66 1.48
C ASP A 2 -6.87 3.73 1.08
N ALA A 3 -8.00 4.30 0.66
CA ALA A 3 -9.26 3.57 0.49
C ALA A 3 -9.36 2.78 -0.83
N CYS A 4 -8.61 3.21 -1.84
CA CYS A 4 -8.62 2.71 -3.23
C CYS A 4 -7.18 2.54 -3.70
N ALA A 5 -6.44 1.69 -2.99
CA ALA A 5 -5.01 1.80 -2.89
C ALA A 5 -4.22 1.22 -4.07
N ALA A 6 -4.78 0.29 -4.85
CA ALA A 6 -3.98 -0.34 -5.90
C ALA A 6 -3.73 0.61 -7.09
N PRO A 7 -2.55 0.57 -7.72
CA PRO A 7 -1.49 -0.43 -7.53
C PRO A 7 -0.56 -0.18 -6.33
N GLY A 8 -0.72 0.92 -5.57
CA GLY A 8 0.04 1.19 -4.35
C GLY A 8 0.84 2.49 -4.36
N GLY A 9 0.98 3.16 -5.52
CA GLY A 9 1.84 4.35 -5.62
C GLY A 9 1.49 5.45 -4.63
N LYS A 10 0.19 5.68 -4.35
CA LYS A 10 -0.26 6.69 -3.38
C LYS A 10 -0.08 6.22 -1.93
N THR A 11 -0.36 4.95 -1.63
CA THR A 11 0.02 4.33 -0.35
C THR A 11 1.50 4.56 -0.05
N LEU A 12 2.40 4.24 -0.98
CA LEU A 12 3.84 4.37 -0.79
C LEU A 12 4.23 5.84 -0.58
N ALA A 13 3.79 6.75 -1.46
CA ALA A 13 4.08 8.17 -1.32
C ALA A 13 3.53 8.77 -0.01
N MET A 14 2.35 8.33 0.44
CA MET A 14 1.77 8.75 1.72
C MET A 14 2.63 8.26 2.88
N MET A 15 3.04 6.99 2.87
CA MET A 15 3.85 6.43 3.96
C MET A 15 5.26 7.02 4.01
N ASP A 16 5.86 7.34 2.86
CA ASP A 16 7.17 8.02 2.79
C ASP A 16 7.10 9.47 3.30
N ALA A 17 5.95 10.14 3.16
CA ALA A 17 5.75 11.51 3.60
C ALA A 17 5.33 11.63 5.08
N LEU A 18 4.81 10.55 5.66
CA LEU A 18 4.38 10.51 7.05
C LEU A 18 5.54 10.16 7.98
N PRO A 19 5.48 10.58 9.26
CA PRO A 19 6.44 10.14 10.27
C PRO A 19 6.55 8.61 10.40
N GLU A 20 7.74 8.10 10.74
CA GLU A 20 8.01 6.65 10.87
C GLU A 20 7.07 5.94 11.86
N ASN A 21 6.55 6.67 12.85
CA ASN A 21 5.62 6.15 13.85
C ASN A 21 4.14 6.16 13.40
N CYS A 22 3.86 6.32 12.11
CA CYS A 22 2.51 6.15 11.55
C CYS A 22 2.21 4.69 11.18
N ALA A 23 0.92 4.36 11.10
CA ALA A 23 0.43 3.08 10.59
C ALA A 23 -0.51 3.29 9.39
N GLY A 24 -0.31 2.51 8.34
CA GLY A 24 -1.11 2.54 7.11
C GLY A 24 -2.08 1.36 7.02
N ILE A 25 -3.33 1.65 6.62
CA ILE A 25 -4.29 0.65 6.13
C ILE A 25 -4.55 0.98 4.67
N ALA A 26 -4.18 0.07 3.76
CA ALA A 26 -4.37 0.20 2.32
C ALA A 26 -5.44 -0.80 1.85
N ASN A 27 -6.58 -0.29 1.40
CA ASN A 27 -7.71 -1.10 0.96
C ASN A 27 -7.82 -1.12 -0.57
N GLU A 28 -8.09 -2.28 -1.14
CA GLU A 28 -8.43 -2.42 -2.55
C GLU A 28 -9.57 -3.43 -2.70
N ILE A 29 -10.67 -3.04 -3.35
CA ILE A 29 -11.85 -3.90 -3.48
C ILE A 29 -11.64 -5.05 -4.48
N HIS A 30 -10.86 -4.86 -5.55
CA HIS A 30 -10.63 -5.86 -6.57
C HIS A 30 -9.50 -6.82 -6.18
N PRO A 31 -9.76 -8.14 -5.98
CA PRO A 31 -8.76 -9.08 -5.47
C PRO A 31 -7.48 -9.15 -6.31
N HIS A 32 -7.60 -9.08 -7.64
CA HIS A 32 -6.44 -9.09 -8.54
C HIS A 32 -5.55 -7.85 -8.34
N ARG A 33 -6.16 -6.66 -8.25
CA ARG A 33 -5.43 -5.41 -8.00
C ARG A 33 -4.85 -5.37 -6.58
N ALA A 34 -5.54 -5.97 -5.62
CA ALA A 34 -5.06 -6.07 -4.23
C ALA A 34 -3.78 -6.92 -4.14
N ASN A 35 -3.62 -7.93 -4.99
CA ASN A 35 -2.36 -8.69 -5.09
C ASN A 35 -1.22 -7.83 -5.66
N ILE A 36 -1.49 -6.97 -6.64
CA ILE A 36 -0.50 -6.01 -7.17
C ILE A 36 -0.09 -5.01 -6.09
N LEU A 37 -1.05 -4.54 -5.30
CA LEU A 37 -0.80 -3.69 -4.13
C LEU A 37 0.10 -4.41 -3.11
N CYS A 38 -0.21 -5.67 -2.77
CA CYS A 38 0.62 -6.47 -1.87
C CYS A 38 2.05 -6.60 -2.40
N GLU A 39 2.22 -6.86 -3.70
CA GLU A 39 3.54 -6.93 -4.33
C GLU A 39 4.33 -5.64 -4.18
N ASN A 40 3.72 -4.49 -4.47
CA ASN A 40 4.42 -3.20 -4.35
C ASN A 40 4.75 -2.85 -2.89
N VAL A 41 3.84 -3.10 -1.94
CA VAL A 41 4.11 -2.91 -0.51
C VAL A 41 5.22 -3.84 -0.02
N THR A 42 5.26 -5.09 -0.49
CA THR A 42 6.34 -6.04 -0.17
C THR A 42 7.67 -5.57 -0.73
N LYS A 43 7.73 -5.11 -1.98
CA LYS A 43 8.98 -4.61 -2.59
C LYS A 43 9.53 -3.37 -1.87
N TRP A 44 8.65 -2.56 -1.29
CA TRP A 44 9.03 -1.39 -0.51
C TRP A 44 9.48 -1.71 0.92
N GLY A 45 9.19 -2.93 1.41
CA GLY A 45 9.66 -3.39 2.72
C GLY A 45 8.95 -2.75 3.93
N LEU A 46 7.73 -2.24 3.75
CA LEU A 46 7.00 -1.53 4.81
C LEU A 46 6.48 -2.48 5.89
N ASP A 47 6.90 -2.25 7.14
CA ASP A 47 6.47 -3.01 8.33
C ASP A 47 5.23 -2.40 9.01
N ASN A 48 4.91 -1.16 8.66
CA ASN A 48 3.86 -0.34 9.26
C ASN A 48 2.63 -0.19 8.35
N VAL A 49 2.49 -1.04 7.33
CA VAL A 49 1.31 -1.08 6.44
C VAL A 49 0.63 -2.45 6.48
N ALA A 50 -0.70 -2.43 6.63
CA ALA A 50 -1.56 -3.57 6.34
C ALA A 50 -2.31 -3.36 5.02
N VAL A 51 -2.43 -4.42 4.23
CA VAL A 51 -3.22 -4.44 2.99
C VAL A 51 -4.48 -5.26 3.24
N CYS A 52 -5.64 -4.69 2.91
CA CYS A 52 -6.92 -5.37 3.04
C CYS A 52 -7.71 -5.34 1.72
N ASN A 53 -8.60 -6.32 1.55
CA ASN A 53 -9.43 -6.48 0.37
C ASN A 53 -10.90 -6.52 0.79
N ASN A 54 -11.52 -5.35 0.89
CA ASN A 54 -12.89 -5.19 1.37
C ASN A 54 -13.64 -4.11 0.59
N ASP A 55 -14.96 -4.23 0.57
CA ASP A 55 -15.82 -3.10 0.24
C ASP A 55 -15.70 -2.03 1.35
N THR A 56 -15.69 -0.75 0.95
CA THR A 56 -15.70 0.39 1.88
C THR A 56 -16.87 0.35 2.87
N TRP A 57 -17.97 -0.31 2.53
CA TRP A 57 -19.10 -0.56 3.43
C TRP A 57 -18.69 -1.14 4.78
N MET A 58 -17.65 -1.97 4.81
CA MET A 58 -17.14 -2.57 6.05
C MET A 58 -16.67 -1.52 7.07
N PHE A 59 -16.33 -0.31 6.60
CA PHE A 59 -15.87 0.81 7.42
C PHE A 59 -16.98 1.80 7.78
N ARG A 60 -18.22 1.61 7.30
CA ARG A 60 -19.32 2.58 7.46
C ARG A 60 -19.64 2.92 8.92
N ASN A 61 -19.52 1.93 9.79
CA ASN A 61 -19.79 2.07 11.23
C ASN A 61 -18.50 2.20 12.05
N LEU A 62 -17.36 2.42 11.40
CA LEU A 62 -16.12 2.75 12.08
C LEU A 62 -16.15 4.24 12.41
N ASP A 63 -16.20 4.58 13.68
CA ASP A 63 -16.23 5.98 14.12
C ASP A 63 -14.83 6.45 14.55
N ALA A 64 -14.45 7.65 14.10
CA ALA A 64 -13.29 8.41 14.58
C ALA A 64 -12.00 7.57 14.76
N PHE A 65 -11.59 6.86 13.71
CA PHE A 65 -10.43 5.96 13.74
C PHE A 65 -9.20 6.52 13.02
N PHE A 66 -9.39 7.09 11.83
CA PHE A 66 -8.30 7.57 10.98
C PHE A 66 -8.03 9.05 11.20
N ASP A 67 -6.76 9.39 11.39
CA ASP A 67 -6.28 10.78 11.38
C ASP A 67 -6.23 11.35 9.95
N LEU A 68 -6.03 10.47 8.96
CA LEU A 68 -5.99 10.80 7.53
C LEU A 68 -6.67 9.69 6.72
N VAL A 69 -7.59 10.06 5.84
CA VAL A 69 -8.18 9.19 4.80
C VAL A 69 -7.86 9.78 3.43
N LEU A 70 -7.29 8.96 2.55
CA LEU A 70 -7.09 9.24 1.14
C LEU A 70 -8.11 8.44 0.33
N ILE A 71 -8.87 9.14 -0.52
CA ILE A 71 -9.78 8.56 -1.51
C ILE A 71 -9.29 8.99 -2.89
N ASP A 72 -8.48 8.14 -3.52
CA ASP A 72 -8.19 8.21 -4.96
C ASP A 72 -9.29 7.47 -5.71
N ALA A 73 -10.35 8.20 -6.02
CA ALA A 73 -11.60 7.57 -6.36
C ALA A 73 -11.59 6.98 -7.79
N PRO A 74 -12.21 5.80 -8.01
CA PRO A 74 -12.49 5.33 -9.36
C PRO A 74 -13.27 6.39 -10.14
N CYS A 75 -12.72 6.81 -11.29
CA CYS A 75 -13.16 8.00 -12.02
C CYS A 75 -13.42 7.68 -13.50
N SER A 76 -14.13 8.56 -14.22
CA SER A 76 -14.35 8.45 -15.68
C SER A 76 -13.07 8.56 -16.54
N GLY A 77 -11.96 9.01 -15.95
CA GLY A 77 -10.63 8.88 -16.53
C GLY A 77 -10.30 9.89 -17.64
N GLU A 78 -10.90 11.07 -17.64
CA GLU A 78 -10.61 12.11 -18.66
C GLU A 78 -9.12 12.49 -18.73
N GLY A 79 -8.43 12.50 -17.59
CA GLY A 79 -6.97 12.70 -17.51
C GLY A 79 -6.15 11.56 -18.09
N MET A 80 -6.74 10.40 -18.36
CA MET A 80 -6.07 9.27 -19.00
C MET A 80 -6.13 9.33 -20.52
N PHE A 81 -6.95 10.21 -21.12
CA PHE A 81 -7.14 10.27 -22.58
C PHE A 81 -5.85 10.42 -23.37
N ARG A 82 -4.82 11.08 -22.83
CA ARG A 82 -3.51 11.23 -23.49
C ARG A 82 -2.71 9.93 -23.52
N LYS A 83 -2.78 9.13 -22.46
CA LYS A 83 -2.00 7.89 -22.29
C LYS A 83 -2.71 6.64 -22.80
N ASP A 84 -4.03 6.62 -22.69
CA ASP A 84 -4.85 5.46 -23.04
C ASP A 84 -5.95 5.87 -24.03
N PRO A 85 -5.81 5.53 -25.33
CA PRO A 85 -6.85 5.77 -26.32
C PRO A 85 -8.19 5.10 -25.99
N ASN A 86 -8.19 3.95 -25.28
CA ASN A 86 -9.41 3.22 -24.94
C ASN A 86 -10.27 4.01 -23.94
N ALA A 87 -9.64 4.78 -23.04
CA ALA A 87 -10.35 5.65 -22.11
C ALA A 87 -11.27 6.64 -22.84
N ARG A 88 -10.91 7.10 -24.05
CA ARG A 88 -11.75 8.00 -24.85
C ARG A 88 -12.98 7.31 -25.41
N SER A 89 -12.85 6.04 -25.82
CA SER A 89 -13.98 5.27 -26.37
C SER A 89 -14.95 4.78 -25.30
N GLU A 90 -14.45 4.56 -24.09
CA GLU A 90 -15.27 4.10 -22.96
C GLU A 90 -16.02 5.25 -22.28
N TRP A 91 -15.54 6.49 -22.43
CA TRP A 91 -16.13 7.66 -21.81
C TRP A 91 -17.49 8.03 -22.43
N ASN A 92 -18.47 8.28 -21.55
CA ASN A 92 -19.78 8.85 -21.89
C ASN A 92 -20.45 9.43 -20.62
N VAL A 93 -21.52 10.21 -20.80
CA VAL A 93 -22.23 10.89 -19.69
C VAL A 93 -22.77 9.89 -18.65
N GLU A 94 -23.26 8.73 -19.09
CA GLU A 94 -23.76 7.68 -18.19
C GLU A 94 -22.63 7.10 -17.31
N SER A 95 -21.43 6.93 -17.88
CA SER A 95 -20.25 6.48 -17.13
C SER A 95 -19.81 7.49 -16.06
N VAL A 96 -19.91 8.79 -16.34
CA VAL A 96 -19.63 9.87 -15.38
C VAL A 96 -20.61 9.80 -14.21
N GLN A 97 -21.91 9.64 -14.49
CA GLN A 97 -22.94 9.51 -13.45
C GLN A 97 -22.71 8.29 -12.56
N LYS A 98 -22.44 7.12 -13.15
CA LYS A 98 -22.12 5.89 -12.41
C LYS A 98 -20.86 6.04 -11.53
N CYS A 99 -19.85 6.78 -12.02
CA CYS A 99 -18.65 7.06 -11.23
C CYS A 99 -18.97 8.00 -10.06
N ALA A 100 -19.70 9.08 -10.30
CA ALA A 100 -20.13 10.02 -9.26
C ALA A 100 -20.97 9.34 -8.17
N GLU A 101 -21.93 8.48 -8.53
CA GLU A 101 -22.72 7.70 -7.56
C GLU A 101 -21.82 6.79 -6.71
N ARG A 102 -20.87 6.08 -7.34
CA ARG A 102 -19.93 5.22 -6.64
C ARG A 102 -19.01 6.00 -5.70
N GLN A 103 -18.53 7.16 -6.14
CA GLN A 103 -17.70 8.06 -5.34
C GLN A 103 -18.45 8.51 -4.08
N GLY A 104 -19.71 8.92 -4.23
CA GLY A 104 -20.56 9.30 -3.10
C GLY A 104 -20.75 8.16 -2.10
N VAL A 105 -20.95 6.91 -2.57
CA VAL A 105 -21.01 5.73 -1.69
C VAL A 105 -19.70 5.53 -0.92
N ILE A 106 -18.56 5.59 -1.60
CA ILE A 106 -17.23 5.43 -0.97
C ILE A 106 -17.00 6.51 0.10
N ILE A 107 -17.29 7.77 -0.23
CA ILE A 107 -17.18 8.91 0.69
C ILE A 107 -18.07 8.66 1.91
N ASN A 108 -19.36 8.39 1.71
CA ASN A 108 -20.33 8.21 2.78
C ASN A 108 -19.98 7.04 3.72
N ASN A 109 -19.34 6.00 3.19
CA ASN A 109 -18.86 4.88 4.00
C ASN A 109 -17.63 5.23 4.87
N LEU A 110 -16.93 6.34 4.60
CA LEU A 110 -15.64 6.65 5.23
C LEU A 110 -15.65 7.93 6.06
N ILE A 111 -16.54 8.89 5.80
CA ILE A 111 -16.53 10.21 6.49
C ILE A 111 -16.61 10.11 8.02
N ASN A 112 -17.34 9.13 8.56
CA ASN A 112 -17.47 8.93 10.00
C ASN A 112 -16.20 8.35 10.63
N SER A 113 -15.42 7.59 9.84
CA SER A 113 -14.16 7.00 10.28
C SER A 113 -13.05 8.03 10.47
N ILE A 114 -13.22 9.27 10.01
CA ILE A 114 -12.26 10.36 10.18
C ILE A 114 -12.46 10.98 11.56
N LYS A 115 -11.36 11.06 12.32
CA LYS A 115 -11.32 11.73 13.64
C LYS A 115 -11.61 13.22 13.52
N SER A 116 -12.09 13.82 14.60
CA SER A 116 -12.11 15.29 14.72
C SER A 116 -10.70 15.86 14.55
N GLY A 117 -10.58 16.95 13.78
CA GLY A 117 -9.29 17.52 13.37
C GLY A 117 -8.52 16.71 12.31
N GLY A 118 -9.02 15.53 11.92
CA GLY A 118 -8.43 14.69 10.88
C GLY A 118 -8.72 15.18 9.47
N TYR A 119 -8.09 14.56 8.48
CA TYR A 119 -8.11 15.01 7.09
C TYR A 119 -8.71 13.99 6.13
N LEU A 120 -9.43 14.49 5.14
CA LEU A 120 -9.80 13.78 3.92
C LEU A 120 -9.01 14.37 2.75
N ILE A 121 -8.21 13.56 2.08
CA ILE A 121 -7.65 13.90 0.77
C ILE A 121 -8.51 13.17 -0.27
N TYR A 122 -9.17 13.93 -1.13
CA TYR A 122 -9.94 13.42 -2.25
C TYR A 122 -9.20 13.70 -3.55
N ALA A 123 -9.05 12.68 -4.39
CA ALA A 123 -8.37 12.80 -5.66
C ALA A 123 -9.10 12.03 -6.76
N THR A 124 -9.08 12.57 -7.97
CA THR A 124 -9.57 11.90 -9.17
C THR A 124 -8.63 12.15 -10.34
N CYS A 125 -8.78 11.32 -11.36
CA CYS A 125 -8.14 11.41 -12.67
C CYS A 125 -9.03 12.09 -13.73
N THR A 126 -9.99 12.95 -13.34
CA THR A 126 -11.01 13.53 -14.24
C THR A 126 -11.23 15.03 -14.00
N PHE A 127 -11.90 15.73 -14.92
CA PHE A 127 -12.06 17.20 -14.88
C PHE A 127 -13.51 17.67 -14.66
N ASN A 128 -14.48 16.80 -14.84
CA ASN A 128 -15.89 17.17 -14.69
C ASN A 128 -16.27 17.48 -13.23
N GLU A 129 -17.29 18.31 -13.06
CA GLU A 129 -17.74 18.80 -11.76
C GLU A 129 -18.44 17.73 -10.93
N SER A 130 -19.19 16.84 -11.59
CA SER A 130 -20.00 15.80 -10.95
C SER A 130 -19.16 14.83 -10.11
N GLU A 131 -17.95 14.51 -10.58
CA GLU A 131 -17.00 13.65 -9.88
C GLU A 131 -16.03 14.40 -8.97
N ASN A 132 -16.00 15.74 -9.02
CA ASN A 132 -15.06 16.57 -8.28
C ASN A 132 -15.78 17.46 -7.26
N GLU A 133 -16.13 18.69 -7.63
CA GLU A 133 -16.67 19.65 -6.66
C GLU A 133 -18.04 19.23 -6.13
N THR A 134 -18.92 18.64 -6.94
CA THR A 134 -20.24 18.20 -6.48
C THR A 134 -20.14 17.17 -5.35
N GLN A 135 -19.21 16.21 -5.46
CA GLN A 135 -18.98 15.20 -4.41
C GLN A 135 -18.60 15.85 -3.07
N LEU A 136 -17.77 16.89 -3.11
CA LEU A 136 -17.26 17.54 -1.92
C LEU A 136 -18.22 18.58 -1.35
N GLN A 137 -19.06 19.19 -2.18
CA GLN A 137 -20.13 20.09 -1.73
C GLN A 137 -21.12 19.37 -0.82
N GLU A 138 -21.47 18.12 -1.11
CA GLU A 138 -22.35 17.31 -0.25
C GLU A 138 -21.74 17.11 1.14
N ILE A 139 -20.43 16.82 1.21
CA ILE A 139 -19.71 16.69 2.49
C ILE A 139 -19.66 18.02 3.22
N LEU A 140 -19.34 19.12 2.53
CA LEU A 140 -19.23 20.45 3.13
C LEU A 140 -20.59 20.95 3.64
N ALA A 141 -21.69 20.59 2.98
CA ALA A 141 -23.05 20.95 3.40
C ALA A 141 -23.45 20.35 4.76
N THR A 142 -22.80 19.27 5.20
CA THR A 142 -22.98 18.73 6.57
C THR A 142 -22.55 19.72 7.65
N GLY A 143 -21.65 20.66 7.32
CA GLY A 143 -21.04 21.59 8.27
C GLY A 143 -19.95 20.96 9.16
N GLU A 144 -19.70 19.66 9.07
CA GLU A 144 -18.66 18.96 9.85
C GLU A 144 -17.26 19.12 9.28
N PHE A 145 -17.15 19.40 7.99
CA PHE A 145 -15.88 19.56 7.27
C PHE A 145 -15.71 20.99 6.76
N GLU A 146 -14.45 21.37 6.55
CA GLU A 146 -14.06 22.60 5.89
C GLU A 146 -12.97 22.33 4.85
N VAL A 147 -12.92 23.15 3.81
CA VAL A 147 -11.82 23.09 2.84
C VAL A 147 -10.54 23.48 3.56
N GLN A 148 -9.52 22.61 3.49
CA GLN A 148 -8.20 22.87 4.05
C GLN A 148 -7.31 23.47 2.96
N PRO A 149 -6.87 24.73 3.10
CA PRO A 149 -5.85 25.29 2.23
C PRO A 149 -4.54 24.51 2.36
N TRP A 150 -3.87 24.31 1.23
CA TRP A 150 -2.58 23.64 1.16
C TRP A 150 -1.71 24.29 0.08
N ILE A 151 -0.41 24.04 0.13
CA ILE A 151 0.54 24.59 -0.83
C ILE A 151 0.49 23.74 -2.10
N ALA A 152 -0.44 24.07 -2.99
CA ALA A 152 -0.56 23.37 -4.27
C ALA A 152 0.66 23.67 -5.17
N PRO A 153 1.19 22.67 -5.91
CA PRO A 153 2.30 22.88 -6.82
C PRO A 153 2.05 23.97 -7.87
N THR A 154 3.12 24.64 -8.30
CA THR A 154 3.09 25.63 -9.37
C THR A 154 2.47 25.05 -10.65
N GLY A 155 1.59 25.83 -11.29
CA GLY A 155 0.86 25.40 -12.48
C GLY A 155 -0.46 24.68 -12.20
N SER A 156 -0.79 24.44 -10.93
CA SER A 156 -2.16 24.06 -10.54
C SER A 156 -3.14 25.21 -10.75
N ILE A 157 -4.40 24.86 -11.00
CA ILE A 157 -5.50 25.81 -11.20
C ILE A 157 -6.48 25.60 -10.05
N PRO A 158 -6.88 26.64 -9.29
CA PRO A 158 -7.91 26.49 -8.27
C PRO A 158 -9.18 25.88 -8.85
N GLY A 159 -9.77 24.94 -8.10
CA GLY A 159 -11.04 24.33 -8.48
C GLY A 159 -12.22 25.29 -8.31
N ARG A 160 -13.39 24.87 -8.79
CA ARG A 160 -14.61 25.69 -8.73
C ARG A 160 -15.00 25.91 -7.26
N ASN A 161 -15.60 27.06 -6.97
CA ASN A 161 -16.09 27.40 -5.63
C ASN A 161 -15.01 27.35 -4.53
N GLY A 162 -13.73 27.46 -4.89
CA GLY A 162 -12.60 27.36 -3.95
C GLY A 162 -12.33 25.94 -3.46
N ILE A 163 -12.88 24.91 -4.11
CA ILE A 163 -12.72 23.51 -3.71
C ILE A 163 -11.64 22.86 -4.55
N GLY A 164 -10.52 22.52 -3.91
CA GLY A 164 -9.44 21.74 -4.54
C GLY A 164 -8.68 22.46 -5.65
N HIS A 165 -7.88 21.69 -6.38
CA HIS A 165 -7.00 22.15 -7.44
C HIS A 165 -6.98 21.16 -8.60
N TYR A 166 -7.01 21.69 -9.82
CA TYR A 166 -6.79 20.96 -11.07
C TYR A 166 -5.34 21.02 -11.51
N PHE A 167 -4.87 19.92 -12.10
CA PHE A 167 -3.56 19.81 -12.73
C PHE A 167 -3.75 19.44 -14.21
N ILE A 168 -3.87 20.45 -15.05
CA ILE A 168 -4.19 20.31 -16.47
C ILE A 168 -2.91 20.09 -17.30
N PRO A 169 -2.88 19.11 -18.22
CA PRO A 169 -1.79 18.95 -19.18
C PRO A 169 -1.44 20.26 -19.89
N GLY A 170 -0.16 20.63 -19.87
CA GLY A 170 0.34 21.87 -20.48
C GLY A 170 0.34 23.08 -19.55
N ARG A 171 -0.43 23.05 -18.45
CA ARG A 171 -0.31 24.01 -17.34
C ARG A 171 0.57 23.46 -16.22
N SER A 172 0.37 22.18 -15.92
CA SER A 172 1.22 21.38 -15.03
C SER A 172 1.85 20.22 -15.80
N ARG A 173 2.98 19.69 -15.28
CA ARG A 173 3.62 18.47 -15.78
C ARG A 173 2.87 17.22 -15.27
N SER A 174 1.60 17.09 -15.67
CA SER A 174 0.70 16.01 -15.28
C SER A 174 -0.03 15.41 -16.49
N GLU A 175 -0.72 14.29 -16.27
CA GLU A 175 -1.68 13.74 -17.24
C GLU A 175 -3.08 14.35 -17.11
N GLY A 176 -3.39 14.93 -15.95
CA GLY A 176 -4.75 15.35 -15.63
C GLY A 176 -5.18 14.75 -14.31
N LEU A 177 -5.40 15.59 -13.31
CA LEU A 177 -5.99 15.17 -12.04
C LEU A 177 -6.63 16.36 -11.31
N PHE A 178 -7.48 16.03 -10.35
CA PHE A 178 -8.05 16.93 -9.36
C PHE A 178 -7.67 16.44 -7.96
N ILE A 179 -7.29 17.35 -7.06
CA ILE A 179 -7.04 17.05 -5.64
C ILE A 179 -7.72 18.12 -4.79
N ALA A 180 -8.44 17.69 -3.77
CA ALA A 180 -8.92 18.54 -2.68
C ALA A 180 -8.52 17.96 -1.32
N VAL A 181 -8.35 18.85 -0.35
CA VAL A 181 -8.11 18.48 1.04
C VAL A 181 -9.21 19.10 1.87
N LEU A 182 -9.93 18.27 2.62
CA LEU A 182 -10.89 18.70 3.62
C LEU A 182 -10.36 18.36 5.01
N LYS A 183 -10.70 19.18 6.00
CA LYS A 183 -10.43 18.93 7.40
C LYS A 183 -11.74 18.76 8.14
N LYS A 184 -11.85 17.72 8.97
CA LYS A 184 -12.98 17.57 9.88
C LYS A 184 -12.81 18.55 11.04
N LYS A 185 -13.85 19.33 11.34
CA LYS A 185 -13.80 20.35 12.39
C LYS A 185 -13.51 19.75 13.77
N GLY A 186 -12.99 20.60 14.64
CA GLY A 186 -12.51 20.27 15.98
C GLY A 186 -11.01 19.94 15.99
N SER A 187 -10.56 19.24 17.03
CA SER A 187 -9.14 19.02 17.31
C SER A 187 -8.82 17.53 17.43
N LEU A 188 -7.66 17.14 16.89
CA LEU A 188 -7.09 15.84 17.15
C LEU A 188 -6.70 15.76 18.63
N GLU A 189 -7.34 14.88 19.38
CA GLU A 189 -6.92 14.58 20.75
C GLU A 189 -5.60 13.81 20.71
N SER A 190 -4.58 14.30 21.43
CA SER A 190 -3.34 13.55 21.60
C SER A 190 -3.59 12.36 22.53
N GLN A 191 -3.74 11.17 21.96
CA GLN A 191 -3.73 9.95 22.77
C GLN A 191 -2.28 9.53 23.00
N SER A 192 -1.89 9.39 24.27
CA SER A 192 -0.63 8.72 24.62
C SER A 192 -0.73 7.26 24.20
N ILE A 193 0.18 6.85 23.31
CA ILE A 193 0.25 5.48 22.83
C ILE A 193 1.23 4.71 23.73
N THR A 194 0.69 3.91 24.64
CA THR A 194 1.51 2.98 25.44
C THR A 194 1.73 1.71 24.62
N LEU A 195 2.92 1.55 24.04
CA LEU A 195 3.32 0.34 23.35
C LEU A 195 3.87 -0.68 24.35
N SER A 196 3.47 -1.94 24.21
CA SER A 196 4.04 -3.03 25.01
C SER A 196 5.53 -3.27 24.66
N PRO A 197 6.32 -3.82 25.60
CA PRO A 197 7.64 -4.35 25.29
C PRO A 197 7.56 -5.40 24.17
N SER A 198 8.59 -5.46 23.32
CA SER A 198 8.65 -6.47 22.25
C SER A 198 8.80 -7.87 22.87
N SER A 199 7.92 -8.80 22.52
CA SER A 199 8.15 -10.22 22.77
C SER A 199 9.29 -10.70 21.87
N LYS A 200 10.28 -11.39 22.47
CA LYS A 200 11.29 -12.14 21.71
C LYS A 200 10.75 -13.53 21.43
N GLU A 201 9.92 -13.68 20.41
CA GLU A 201 9.65 -15.00 19.87
C GLU A 201 10.87 -15.46 19.05
N SER A 202 11.45 -16.61 19.41
CA SER A 202 12.56 -17.19 18.67
C SER A 202 12.02 -18.10 17.56
N PHE A 203 12.20 -17.70 16.31
CA PHE A 203 11.86 -18.51 15.15
C PHE A 203 13.08 -19.33 14.74
N SER A 204 13.17 -20.58 15.21
CA SER A 204 14.31 -21.45 14.89
C SER A 204 14.50 -21.57 13.38
N GLY A 205 15.68 -21.16 12.89
CA GLY A 205 16.03 -21.18 11.47
C GLY A 205 15.73 -19.90 10.68
N LEU A 206 15.13 -18.87 11.29
CA LEU A 206 14.98 -17.54 10.70
C LEU A 206 15.74 -16.52 11.55
N ASP A 207 16.89 -16.06 11.06
CA ASP A 207 17.65 -14.99 11.71
C ASP A 207 17.02 -13.63 11.37
N ILE A 208 16.08 -13.20 12.20
CA ILE A 208 15.31 -11.96 12.02
C ILE A 208 15.76 -10.97 13.09
N ASN A 209 16.30 -9.83 12.65
CA ASN A 209 16.57 -8.71 13.54
C ASN A 209 15.27 -7.94 13.81
N VAL A 210 14.79 -7.96 15.05
CA VAL A 210 13.57 -7.25 15.46
C VAL A 210 13.96 -5.92 16.09
N LEU A 211 13.58 -4.81 15.46
CA LEU A 211 13.85 -3.47 15.97
C LEU A 211 12.95 -3.15 17.18
N PRO A 212 13.33 -2.18 18.05
CA PRO A 212 12.54 -1.86 19.26
C PRO A 212 11.09 -1.45 19.01
N HIS A 213 10.81 -0.84 17.85
CA HIS A 213 9.47 -0.43 17.43
C HIS A 213 8.67 -1.56 16.76
N GLN A 214 9.29 -2.73 16.56
CA GLN A 214 8.69 -3.88 15.89
C GLN A 214 8.27 -4.96 16.88
N GLU A 215 7.38 -5.81 16.41
CA GLU A 215 6.98 -7.06 17.03
C GLU A 215 6.86 -8.14 15.96
N ILE A 216 7.02 -9.41 16.36
CA ILE A 216 6.63 -10.54 15.53
C ILE A 216 5.34 -11.12 16.08
N VAL A 217 4.39 -11.38 15.19
CA VAL A 217 3.15 -12.07 15.52
C VAL A 217 2.92 -13.23 14.56
N GLN A 218 2.48 -14.37 15.08
CA GLN A 218 2.07 -15.50 14.27
C GLN A 218 0.57 -15.43 13.96
N GLN A 219 0.21 -15.45 12.68
CA GLN A 219 -1.17 -15.60 12.20
C GLN A 219 -1.27 -16.89 11.39
N GLN A 220 -1.99 -17.87 11.93
CA GLN A 220 -2.05 -19.23 11.36
C GLN A 220 -0.65 -19.84 11.21
N LYS A 221 -0.18 -20.05 9.97
CA LYS A 221 1.15 -20.59 9.65
C LYS A 221 2.17 -19.51 9.29
N ILE A 222 1.80 -18.24 9.28
CA ILE A 222 2.69 -17.16 8.83
C ILE A 222 3.12 -16.33 10.03
N ALA A 223 4.42 -16.07 10.12
CA ALA A 223 4.98 -15.09 11.04
C ALA A 223 5.07 -13.74 10.33
N HIS A 224 4.60 -12.67 10.99
CA HIS A 224 4.61 -11.32 10.49
C HIS A 224 5.47 -10.42 11.38
N LEU A 225 6.48 -9.79 10.80
CA LEU A 225 7.20 -8.68 11.42
C LEU A 225 6.47 -7.38 11.08
N ARG A 226 6.04 -6.65 12.10
CA ARG A 226 5.28 -5.41 11.92
C ARG A 226 5.66 -4.37 12.96
N SER A 227 5.38 -3.11 12.68
CA SER A 227 5.48 -2.06 13.70
C SER A 227 4.41 -2.27 14.77
N LYS A 228 4.77 -1.97 16.03
CA LYS A 228 3.83 -2.06 17.16
C LYS A 228 2.65 -1.10 17.01
N ILE A 229 2.86 0.03 16.33
CA ILE A 229 1.78 0.99 16.03
C ILE A 229 0.77 0.39 15.05
N LEU A 230 1.22 -0.36 14.04
CA LEU A 230 0.32 -1.10 13.16
C LEU A 230 -0.43 -2.19 13.94
N GLY A 231 0.27 -2.92 14.80
CA GLY A 231 -0.36 -3.93 15.68
C GLY A 231 -1.47 -3.35 16.55
N LEU A 232 -1.23 -2.16 17.14
CA LEU A 232 -2.23 -1.44 17.93
C LEU A 232 -3.40 -0.94 17.08
N ALA A 233 -3.14 -0.37 15.90
CA ALA A 233 -4.21 0.08 15.00
C ALA A 233 -5.09 -1.10 14.59
N MET A 234 -4.49 -2.23 14.21
CA MET A 234 -5.22 -3.44 13.82
C MET A 234 -6.05 -4.04 14.95
N SER A 235 -5.54 -4.06 16.19
CA SER A 235 -6.32 -4.57 17.33
C SER A 235 -7.52 -3.68 17.68
N ARG A 236 -7.42 -2.38 17.41
CA ARG A 236 -8.52 -1.42 17.58
C ARG A 236 -9.56 -1.45 16.47
N LEU A 237 -9.22 -1.96 15.27
CA LEU A 237 -10.13 -1.93 14.11
C LEU A 237 -11.44 -2.69 14.33
N LYS A 238 -11.56 -3.63 15.29
CA LYS A 238 -12.80 -4.31 15.76
C LYS A 238 -13.86 -4.67 14.70
N ILE A 239 -13.44 -4.82 13.44
CA ILE A 239 -14.27 -5.09 12.26
C ILE A 239 -13.64 -6.31 11.57
N PRO A 240 -14.44 -7.27 11.09
CA PRO A 240 -13.93 -8.50 10.46
C PRO A 240 -13.44 -8.22 9.03
N LEU A 241 -12.34 -7.48 8.89
CA LEU A 241 -11.72 -7.18 7.61
C LEU A 241 -10.92 -8.36 7.10
N ARG A 242 -11.00 -8.61 5.80
CA ARG A 242 -10.09 -9.51 5.10
C ARG A 242 -8.74 -8.82 4.88
N PHE A 243 -7.76 -9.15 5.70
CA PHE A 243 -6.36 -8.73 5.50
C PHE A 243 -5.65 -9.71 4.56
N LEU A 244 -4.92 -9.17 3.59
CA LEU A 244 -4.00 -9.92 2.72
C LEU A 244 -2.56 -9.81 3.24
N LYS A 245 -2.23 -8.71 3.93
CA LYS A 245 -0.90 -8.43 4.48
C LYS A 245 -1.03 -7.63 5.77
N SER A 246 -0.20 -7.95 6.75
CA SER A 246 -0.22 -7.37 8.11
C SER A 246 1.21 -6.99 8.53
N GLY A 247 1.87 -6.11 7.78
CA GLY A 247 3.32 -5.91 7.83
C GLY A 247 4.08 -6.90 6.94
N ILE A 248 5.34 -7.21 7.28
CA ILE A 248 6.23 -8.06 6.49
C ILE A 248 5.99 -9.54 6.85
N ALA A 249 5.61 -10.37 5.87
CA ALA A 249 5.53 -11.81 6.11
C ALA A 249 6.96 -12.40 6.10
N VAL A 250 7.46 -12.80 7.27
CA VAL A 250 8.88 -13.18 7.42
C VAL A 250 9.13 -14.68 7.26
N GLY A 251 8.13 -15.50 7.54
CA GLY A 251 8.26 -16.94 7.41
C GLY A 251 6.94 -17.69 7.43
N GLU A 252 6.95 -18.88 6.84
CA GLU A 252 5.85 -19.83 6.85
C GLU A 252 6.26 -21.12 7.57
N LEU A 253 5.43 -21.56 8.52
CA LEU A 253 5.63 -22.78 9.29
C LEU A 253 5.20 -24.00 8.47
N THR A 254 6.14 -24.90 8.25
CA THR A 254 5.92 -26.21 7.60
C THR A 254 6.17 -27.35 8.58
N SER A 255 5.88 -28.59 8.16
CA SER A 255 6.24 -29.79 8.95
C SER A 255 7.74 -29.96 9.15
N LYS A 256 8.58 -29.27 8.37
CA LYS A 256 10.05 -29.30 8.44
C LYS A 256 10.64 -28.06 9.12
N GLY A 257 9.80 -27.23 9.75
CA GLY A 257 10.19 -25.97 10.36
C GLY A 257 9.86 -24.76 9.49
N TRP A 258 10.45 -23.61 9.85
CA TRP A 258 10.20 -22.32 9.21
C TRP A 258 10.90 -22.20 7.85
N VAL A 259 10.15 -21.70 6.87
CA VAL A 259 10.65 -21.36 5.54
C VAL A 259 10.59 -19.84 5.38
N PRO A 260 11.69 -19.14 5.04
CA PRO A 260 11.67 -17.71 4.88
C PRO A 260 10.75 -17.32 3.72
N MET A 261 9.89 -16.33 3.95
CA MET A 261 9.04 -15.76 2.92
C MET A 261 9.78 -14.64 2.18
N HIS A 262 9.36 -14.39 0.93
CA HIS A 262 10.05 -13.43 0.07
C HIS A 262 10.12 -12.03 0.67
N ASP A 263 9.10 -11.61 1.43
CA ASP A 263 9.08 -10.26 2.02
C ASP A 263 10.27 -10.01 2.94
N LEU A 264 10.77 -11.02 3.66
CA LEU A 264 11.97 -10.89 4.50
C LEU A 264 13.22 -10.55 3.67
N ALA A 265 13.30 -10.99 2.41
CA ALA A 265 14.42 -10.64 1.54
C ALA A 265 14.38 -9.15 1.14
N MET A 266 13.20 -8.54 1.14
CA MET A 266 13.01 -7.12 0.81
C MET A 266 13.29 -6.18 2.00
N THR A 267 13.79 -6.70 3.11
CA THR A 267 14.16 -5.93 4.30
C THR A 267 15.65 -6.05 4.61
N SER A 268 16.11 -5.29 5.60
CA SER A 268 17.44 -5.42 6.19
C SER A 268 17.54 -6.69 7.06
N CYS A 269 17.60 -7.87 6.44
CA CYS A 269 17.83 -9.14 7.12
C CYS A 269 19.32 -9.54 7.12
N ASN A 270 19.76 -10.22 8.19
CA ASN A 270 21.17 -10.58 8.42
C ASN A 270 21.60 -11.90 7.76
N LEU A 271 20.79 -12.42 6.82
CA LEU A 271 21.08 -13.68 6.16
C LEU A 271 22.24 -13.54 5.17
N VAL A 272 23.01 -14.63 5.01
CA VAL A 272 24.16 -14.68 4.10
C VAL A 272 23.67 -14.47 2.67
N GLY A 273 24.24 -13.46 2.01
CA GLY A 273 23.97 -13.12 0.62
C GLY A 273 25.02 -13.69 -0.32
N ILE A 274 24.56 -14.28 -1.41
CA ILE A 274 25.38 -14.73 -2.53
C ILE A 274 25.25 -13.68 -3.63
N GLU A 275 26.34 -12.98 -3.90
CA GLU A 275 26.41 -11.97 -4.96
C GLU A 275 26.46 -12.65 -6.32
N CYS A 276 25.62 -12.19 -7.24
CA CYS A 276 25.48 -12.76 -8.57
C CYS A 276 25.87 -11.75 -9.65
N SER A 277 26.29 -12.26 -10.80
CA SER A 277 26.37 -11.49 -12.04
C SER A 277 24.98 -11.07 -12.51
N LYS A 278 24.92 -10.09 -13.44
CA LYS A 278 23.67 -9.66 -14.07
C LYS A 278 22.93 -10.82 -14.76
N GLN A 279 23.66 -11.74 -15.40
CA GLN A 279 23.07 -12.87 -16.10
C GLN A 279 22.42 -13.84 -15.11
N GLU A 280 23.11 -14.19 -14.03
CA GLU A 280 22.58 -15.06 -12.97
C GLU A 280 21.39 -14.40 -12.24
N ALA A 281 21.44 -13.10 -12.00
CA ALA A 281 20.30 -12.35 -11.46
C ALA A 281 19.06 -12.45 -12.36
N LEU A 282 19.22 -12.33 -13.68
CA LEU A 282 18.11 -12.48 -14.63
C LEU A 282 17.59 -13.92 -14.68
N MET A 283 18.48 -14.92 -14.62
CA MET A 283 18.08 -16.33 -14.47
C MET A 283 17.29 -16.55 -13.17
N TYR A 284 17.77 -16.02 -12.05
CA TYR A 284 17.09 -16.07 -10.76
C TYR A 284 15.67 -15.49 -10.85
N LEU A 285 15.53 -14.28 -11.40
CA LEU A 285 14.23 -13.60 -11.53
C LEU A 285 13.27 -14.32 -12.51
N ARG A 286 13.78 -15.20 -13.38
CA ARG A 286 12.95 -16.11 -14.21
C ARG A 286 12.53 -17.39 -13.49
N GLY A 287 13.06 -17.62 -12.29
CA GLY A 287 12.82 -18.85 -11.54
C GLY A 287 13.73 -20.01 -11.94
N GLU A 288 14.82 -19.73 -12.66
CA GLU A 288 15.81 -20.71 -13.12
C GLU A 288 16.87 -20.96 -12.04
N THR A 289 17.73 -21.95 -12.29
CA THR A 289 18.92 -22.26 -11.50
C THR A 289 20.19 -22.04 -12.33
N PHE A 290 21.31 -21.80 -11.68
CA PHE A 290 22.63 -21.63 -12.29
C PHE A 290 23.71 -22.27 -11.40
N PRO A 291 24.93 -22.49 -11.91
CA PRO A 291 26.04 -23.00 -11.09
C PRO A 291 26.31 -22.08 -9.90
N ILE A 292 26.46 -22.65 -8.71
CA ILE A 292 26.70 -21.89 -7.47
C ILE A 292 27.85 -22.56 -6.69
N PRO A 293 28.69 -21.81 -5.96
CA PRO A 293 29.72 -22.41 -5.12
C PRO A 293 29.12 -23.37 -4.09
N PRO A 294 29.88 -24.38 -3.62
CA PRO A 294 29.39 -25.27 -2.59
C PRO A 294 29.27 -24.55 -1.25
N TYR A 295 28.05 -24.57 -0.70
CA TYR A 295 27.71 -24.06 0.63
C TYR A 295 26.94 -25.13 1.43
N PRO A 296 26.99 -25.10 2.77
CA PRO A 296 26.15 -25.95 3.60
C PRO A 296 24.67 -25.81 3.23
N PRO A 297 23.88 -26.90 3.26
CA PRO A 297 22.43 -26.83 3.00
C PRO A 297 21.74 -25.81 3.92
N GLY A 298 20.91 -24.94 3.36
CA GLY A 298 20.31 -23.83 4.10
C GLY A 298 19.60 -22.81 3.21
N TYR A 299 19.13 -21.72 3.80
CA TYR A 299 18.52 -20.60 3.08
C TYR A 299 19.53 -19.47 2.92
N TYR A 300 19.62 -18.92 1.72
CA TYR A 300 20.55 -17.84 1.37
C TYR A 300 19.83 -16.78 0.54
N LEU A 301 20.28 -15.54 0.66
CA LEU A 301 19.84 -14.44 -0.20
C LEU A 301 20.60 -14.50 -1.53
N ILE A 302 19.92 -14.18 -2.62
CA ILE A 302 20.56 -13.80 -3.87
C ILE A 302 20.65 -12.29 -3.92
N ARG A 303 21.83 -11.77 -4.26
CA ARG A 303 22.11 -10.33 -4.37
C ARG A 303 22.63 -9.96 -5.74
N TYR A 304 22.32 -8.75 -6.17
CA TYR A 304 22.94 -8.12 -7.32
C TYR A 304 23.20 -6.65 -7.02
N LYS A 305 24.47 -6.24 -7.11
CA LYS A 305 24.96 -4.93 -6.68
C LYS A 305 24.54 -4.61 -5.26
N GLU A 306 24.74 -5.57 -4.35
CA GLU A 306 24.41 -5.45 -2.91
C GLU A 306 22.90 -5.33 -2.61
N VAL A 307 22.03 -5.36 -3.64
CA VAL A 307 20.58 -5.36 -3.47
C VAL A 307 20.06 -6.79 -3.37
N ASN A 308 19.28 -7.07 -2.33
CA ASN A 308 18.60 -8.35 -2.17
C ASN A 308 17.55 -8.55 -3.27
N LEU A 309 17.59 -9.70 -3.95
CA LEU A 309 16.60 -10.10 -4.95
C LEU A 309 15.58 -11.11 -4.42
N GLY A 310 15.92 -11.88 -3.39
CA GLY A 310 15.06 -12.94 -2.85
C GLY A 310 15.85 -14.12 -2.29
N PHE A 311 15.16 -15.19 -1.90
CA PHE A 311 15.76 -16.38 -1.32
C PHE A 311 16.00 -17.51 -2.33
N ILE A 312 16.98 -18.35 -1.98
CA ILE A 312 17.15 -19.71 -2.47
C ILE A 312 17.21 -20.70 -1.31
N LYS A 313 16.92 -21.97 -1.58
CA LYS A 313 17.26 -23.10 -0.69
C LYS A 313 18.43 -23.88 -1.26
N HIS A 314 19.60 -23.73 -0.66
CA HIS A 314 20.82 -24.43 -1.03
C HIS A 314 20.78 -25.90 -0.59
N LEU A 315 21.27 -26.80 -1.44
CA LEU A 315 21.28 -28.26 -1.23
C LEU A 315 22.70 -28.86 -1.30
N GLY A 316 23.75 -28.03 -1.22
CA GLY A 316 25.16 -28.44 -1.24
C GLY A 316 25.88 -28.10 -2.54
N THR A 317 25.31 -28.47 -3.69
CA THR A 317 25.89 -28.21 -5.03
C THR A 317 24.89 -27.61 -6.03
N ARG A 318 23.64 -27.49 -5.60
CA ARG A 318 22.52 -26.93 -6.37
C ARG A 318 21.59 -26.19 -5.41
N PHE A 319 20.65 -25.43 -5.94
CA PHE A 319 19.65 -24.75 -5.13
C PHE A 319 18.25 -24.83 -5.74
N ASN A 320 17.23 -24.71 -4.89
CA ASN A 320 15.87 -24.44 -5.32
C ASN A 320 15.62 -22.93 -5.31
N ASN A 321 15.11 -22.40 -6.40
CA ASN A 321 14.74 -21.00 -6.53
C ASN A 321 13.41 -20.72 -5.80
N LEU A 322 13.42 -19.81 -4.82
CA LEU A 322 12.25 -19.43 -4.03
C LEU A 322 11.64 -18.08 -4.45
N TYR A 323 12.05 -17.52 -5.58
CA TYR A 323 11.47 -16.30 -6.12
C TYR A 323 9.97 -16.51 -6.44
N PRO A 324 9.08 -15.58 -6.04
CA PRO A 324 7.63 -15.74 -6.21
C PRO A 324 7.26 -16.06 -7.66
N LYS A 325 6.54 -17.15 -7.87
CA LYS A 325 6.18 -17.65 -9.23
C LYS A 325 5.42 -16.60 -10.04
N THR A 326 4.54 -15.85 -9.40
CA THR A 326 3.71 -14.80 -10.00
C THR A 326 4.51 -13.57 -10.43
N TRP A 327 5.72 -13.37 -9.89
CA TRP A 327 6.55 -12.19 -10.16
C TRP A 327 7.70 -12.47 -11.13
N ARG A 328 7.82 -13.71 -11.61
CA ARG A 328 8.89 -14.13 -12.52
C ARG A 328 8.84 -13.32 -13.81
N ILE A 329 9.99 -12.76 -14.19
CA ILE A 329 10.07 -11.99 -15.43
C ILE A 329 9.91 -12.92 -16.63
N ARG A 330 9.21 -12.43 -17.66
CA ARG A 330 9.07 -13.13 -18.96
C ARG A 330 9.91 -12.40 -20.00
N MET A 331 11.22 -12.52 -19.87
CA MET A 331 12.18 -11.93 -20.82
C MET A 331 12.93 -13.04 -21.56
N HIS A 332 13.01 -12.93 -22.88
CA HIS A 332 13.98 -13.67 -23.68
C HIS A 332 15.34 -12.98 -23.51
N LEU A 333 16.30 -13.65 -22.87
CA LEU A 333 17.69 -13.20 -22.91
C LEU A 333 18.21 -13.50 -24.32
N LYS A 334 18.59 -12.46 -25.06
CA LYS A 334 19.34 -12.62 -26.32
C LYS A 334 20.80 -12.86 -26.01
#